data_AF-A0A0N5D3W1-F1
#
_entry.id   AF-A0A0N5D3W1-F1
#
_cell.length_a   1.000
_cell.length_b   1.000
_cell.length_c   1.000
_cell.angle_alpha   90.00
_cell.angle_beta   90.00
_cell.angle_gamma   90.00
#
_symmetry.space_group_name_H-M   'P 1'
#
loop_
_entity.id
_entity.type
_entity.pdbx_description
1 polymer ?
#
loop_
_entity_poly.entity_id
_entity_poly.type
_entity_poly.pdbx_seq_one_letter_code
_entity_poly.pdbx_strand_id
1 'polypeptide(L)'
;MSKRVKRERAFDLAHIESNLEQKRLHLQWQKLGIRYLDLHEKRCQHRCDHNLLLGHDMVQGHLAFGSIGLPAMIEEHDLKLFCHLNSQHSNCLHDCGFIVQFNANDFVCKKFYTQMINLMPCYKHALPTLRRVCGAQQCGPYTYVDKTIVGYAHRCRLLICDIKCTSDVLIQQCGNRFGQKAAQFLMNYTNQQVSFWMQDSNLRDTVPPSCSRLFCHKSDIRHCFL
;
A
#
# COMPACT_ATOMS: atom_id res chain seq x y z
N MET A 1 22.65 -12.24 -27.33
CA MET A 1 21.67 -12.18 -26.20
C MET A 1 21.47 -10.72 -25.78
N SER A 2 20.26 -10.19 -25.92
CA SER A 2 19.93 -8.77 -25.71
C SER A 2 19.93 -8.36 -24.23
N LYS A 3 20.33 -7.10 -23.93
CA LYS A 3 20.38 -6.51 -22.58
C LYS A 3 19.05 -6.62 -21.80
N ARG A 4 17.90 -6.71 -22.49
CA ARG A 4 16.56 -6.92 -21.88
C ARG A 4 16.44 -8.27 -21.16
N VAL A 5 16.88 -9.35 -21.80
CA VAL A 5 16.78 -10.72 -21.26
C VAL A 5 17.66 -10.92 -20.03
N LYS A 6 18.80 -10.20 -19.97
CA LYS A 6 19.68 -10.21 -18.80
C LYS A 6 19.08 -9.48 -17.58
N ARG A 7 18.27 -8.44 -17.81
CA ARG A 7 17.59 -7.71 -16.74
C ARG A 7 16.45 -8.52 -16.14
N GLU A 8 15.59 -9.12 -16.97
CA GLU A 8 14.47 -9.96 -16.50
C GLU A 8 14.96 -11.11 -15.59
N ARG A 9 16.01 -11.83 -15.99
CA ARG A 9 16.58 -12.92 -15.17
C ARG A 9 17.23 -12.46 -13.85
N ALA A 10 17.77 -11.25 -13.80
CA ALA A 10 18.33 -10.71 -12.56
C ALA A 10 17.24 -10.33 -11.56
N PHE A 11 16.07 -9.89 -12.05
CA PHE A 11 14.92 -9.60 -11.20
C PHE A 11 14.27 -10.88 -10.63
N ASP A 12 14.19 -11.95 -11.42
CA ASP A 12 13.65 -13.23 -10.97
C ASP A 12 14.51 -13.90 -9.88
N LEU A 13 15.84 -13.79 -9.98
CA LEU A 13 16.77 -14.34 -8.98
C LEU A 13 16.63 -13.61 -7.63
N ALA A 14 16.57 -12.28 -7.65
CA ALA A 14 16.41 -11.45 -6.45
C ALA A 14 15.09 -11.72 -5.72
N HIS A 15 14.03 -12.11 -6.45
CA HIS A 15 12.74 -12.49 -5.86
C HIS A 15 12.83 -13.82 -5.09
N ILE A 16 13.64 -14.77 -5.54
CA ILE A 16 13.82 -16.09 -4.91
C ILE A 16 14.68 -15.97 -3.65
N GLU A 17 15.75 -15.17 -3.68
CA GLU A 17 16.66 -14.96 -2.55
C GLU A 17 15.97 -14.31 -1.35
N SER A 18 15.06 -13.36 -1.60
CA SER A 18 14.25 -12.69 -0.56
C SER A 18 13.38 -13.65 0.27
N ASN A 19 12.97 -14.80 -0.27
CA ASN A 19 12.14 -15.77 0.45
C ASN A 19 12.95 -16.68 1.39
N LEU A 20 14.27 -16.77 1.22
CA LEU A 20 15.14 -17.66 2.00
C LEU A 20 15.79 -16.95 3.20
N GLU A 21 16.06 -15.64 3.12
CA GLU A 21 16.70 -14.89 4.21
C GLU A 21 15.78 -14.57 5.40
N GLN A 22 14.45 -14.52 5.19
CA GLN A 22 13.46 -14.20 6.23
C GLN A 22 13.48 -15.14 7.46
N LYS A 23 14.02 -16.36 7.34
CA LYS A 23 14.04 -17.33 8.45
C LYS A 23 15.29 -17.27 9.32
N ARG A 24 16.38 -16.61 8.90
CA ARG A 24 17.71 -16.76 9.54
C ARG A 24 18.05 -15.66 10.55
N LEU A 25 17.50 -14.47 10.40
CA LEU A 25 17.97 -13.26 11.12
C LEU A 25 17.20 -12.96 12.42
N HIS A 26 16.07 -13.62 12.66
CA HIS A 26 15.22 -13.33 13.82
C HIS A 26 15.86 -13.62 15.19
N LEU A 27 16.91 -14.46 15.22
CA LEU A 27 17.60 -14.90 16.44
C LEU A 27 18.78 -14.01 16.86
N GLN A 28 19.25 -13.08 16.02
CA GLN A 28 20.52 -12.38 16.25
C GLN A 28 20.38 -11.05 17.01
N TRP A 29 19.21 -10.41 16.98
CA TRP A 29 19.07 -9.01 17.39
C TRP A 29 18.66 -8.76 18.86
N GLN A 30 18.46 -9.80 19.69
CA GLN A 30 18.05 -9.64 21.10
C GLN A 30 19.16 -9.15 22.08
N LYS A 31 20.33 -8.68 21.62
CA LYS A 31 21.53 -8.54 22.48
C LYS A 31 22.20 -7.16 22.64
N LEU A 32 21.71 -6.04 22.09
CA LEU A 32 22.46 -4.76 22.16
C LEU A 32 21.64 -3.54 22.63
N GLY A 33 22.29 -2.67 23.43
CA GLY A 33 21.68 -1.68 24.33
C GLY A 33 21.08 -0.39 23.73
N ILE A 34 20.28 0.29 24.56
CA ILE A 34 19.01 0.95 24.16
C ILE A 34 19.14 2.44 23.72
N ARG A 35 20.23 3.15 24.05
CA ARG A 35 20.27 4.64 23.90
C ARG A 35 21.11 5.18 22.73
N TYR A 36 22.13 4.46 22.26
CA TYR A 36 22.87 4.78 21.02
C TYR A 36 22.21 4.15 19.79
N LEU A 37 21.39 3.10 20.00
CA LEU A 37 20.54 2.46 18.99
C LEU A 37 19.53 3.45 18.41
N ASP A 38 18.75 4.18 19.23
CA ASP A 38 17.63 5.02 18.77
C ASP A 38 18.04 6.17 17.80
N LEU A 39 19.20 6.81 18.00
CA LEU A 39 19.73 7.84 17.10
C LEU A 39 20.31 7.26 15.80
N HIS A 40 20.84 6.03 15.86
CA HIS A 40 21.33 5.30 14.70
C HIS A 40 20.18 4.71 13.89
N GLU A 41 19.16 4.17 14.56
CA GLU A 41 17.90 3.65 14.02
C GLU A 41 17.15 4.74 13.26
N LYS A 42 16.97 5.95 13.83
CA LYS A 42 16.31 7.06 13.11
C LYS A 42 17.07 7.51 11.86
N ARG A 43 18.41 7.55 11.91
CA ARG A 43 19.24 7.83 10.73
C ARG A 43 19.16 6.71 9.69
N CYS A 44 19.09 5.46 10.16
CA CYS A 44 18.97 4.28 9.32
C CYS A 44 17.62 4.28 8.59
N GLN A 45 16.53 4.48 9.33
CA GLN A 45 15.18 4.64 8.79
C GLN A 45 15.13 5.77 7.75
N HIS A 46 15.64 6.96 8.08
CA HIS A 46 15.64 8.09 7.15
C HIS A 46 16.38 7.76 5.86
N ARG A 47 17.49 7.01 5.92
CA ARG A 47 18.21 6.56 4.73
C ARG A 47 17.40 5.54 3.91
N CYS A 48 16.74 4.59 4.57
CA CYS A 48 15.84 3.66 3.88
C CYS A 48 14.72 4.42 3.18
N ASP A 49 14.04 5.31 3.89
CA ASP A 49 12.93 6.13 3.37
C ASP A 49 13.39 7.03 2.21
N HIS A 50 14.56 7.64 2.32
CA HIS A 50 15.15 8.45 1.26
C HIS A 50 15.44 7.63 -0.02
N ASN A 51 16.01 6.44 0.13
CA ASN A 51 16.28 5.55 -1.01
C ASN A 51 14.98 5.08 -1.68
N LEU A 52 13.93 4.81 -0.90
CA LEU A 52 12.61 4.46 -1.42
C LEU A 52 12.01 5.63 -2.22
N LEU A 53 12.09 6.86 -1.69
CA LEU A 53 11.60 8.07 -2.36
C LEU A 53 12.29 8.29 -3.70
N LEU A 54 13.63 8.24 -3.73
CA LEU A 54 14.40 8.34 -4.97
C LEU A 54 14.05 7.23 -5.98
N GLY A 55 13.76 6.03 -5.47
CA GLY A 55 13.28 4.92 -6.28
C GLY A 55 11.91 5.17 -6.90
N HIS A 56 10.97 5.69 -6.10
CA HIS A 56 9.60 5.98 -6.53
C HIS A 56 9.53 7.08 -7.61
N ASP A 57 10.48 8.02 -7.65
CA ASP A 57 10.59 8.99 -8.75
C ASP A 57 10.81 8.33 -10.12
N MET A 58 11.33 7.08 -10.14
CA MET A 58 11.52 6.29 -11.36
C MET A 58 10.30 5.43 -11.73
N VAL A 59 9.24 5.43 -10.92
CA VAL A 59 8.02 4.63 -11.12
C VAL A 59 6.90 5.53 -11.61
N GLN A 60 6.28 5.20 -12.74
CA GLN A 60 5.06 5.90 -13.20
C GLN A 60 3.83 5.41 -12.41
N GLY A 61 3.64 5.97 -11.23
CA GLY A 61 2.48 5.78 -10.38
C GLY A 61 1.79 7.11 -10.06
N HIS A 62 0.48 7.09 -9.85
CA HIS A 62 -0.25 8.30 -9.42
C HIS A 62 -0.98 8.12 -8.11
N LEU A 63 -0.98 9.14 -7.25
CA LEU A 63 -1.72 9.20 -5.98
C LEU A 63 -3.23 9.39 -6.15
N ALA A 64 -3.81 8.91 -7.27
CA ALA A 64 -5.21 9.15 -7.63
C ALA A 64 -6.20 8.48 -6.69
N PHE A 65 -5.74 7.49 -5.92
CA PHE A 65 -6.54 6.80 -4.91
C PHE A 65 -6.52 7.51 -3.55
N GLY A 66 -5.95 8.72 -3.47
CA GLY A 66 -6.02 9.55 -2.27
C GLY A 66 -5.40 8.90 -1.04
N SER A 67 -6.16 8.84 0.05
CA SER A 67 -5.74 8.27 1.33
C SER A 67 -5.60 6.74 1.34
N ILE A 68 -6.02 6.03 0.28
CA ILE A 68 -5.85 4.58 0.16
C ILE A 68 -4.36 4.21 0.21
N GLY A 69 -3.46 5.06 -0.30
CA GLY A 69 -2.02 4.85 -0.19
C GLY A 69 -1.45 3.78 -1.13
N LEU A 70 -2.23 3.39 -2.15
CA LEU A 70 -1.77 2.57 -3.26
C LEU A 70 -1.59 3.48 -4.49
N PRO A 71 -0.44 3.47 -5.18
CA PRO A 71 -0.31 4.21 -6.43
C PRO A 71 -1.09 3.51 -7.56
N ALA A 72 -1.77 4.28 -8.38
CA ALA A 72 -2.34 3.82 -9.64
C ALA A 72 -1.21 3.61 -10.65
N MET A 73 -0.71 2.38 -10.74
CA MET A 73 0.34 2.01 -11.69
C MET A 73 -0.17 2.00 -13.12
N ILE A 74 0.67 2.48 -14.05
CA ILE A 74 0.30 2.60 -15.46
C ILE A 74 0.70 1.35 -16.23
N GLU A 75 1.85 0.74 -15.93
CA GLU A 75 2.37 -0.41 -16.68
C GLU A 75 2.97 -1.50 -15.78
N GLU A 76 3.01 -2.74 -16.29
CA GLU A 76 3.55 -3.88 -15.53
C GLU A 76 5.01 -3.66 -15.10
N HIS A 77 5.80 -2.99 -15.94
CA HIS A 77 7.20 -2.71 -15.62
C HIS A 77 7.32 -1.77 -14.40
N ASP A 78 6.43 -0.79 -14.27
CA ASP A 78 6.34 0.10 -13.11
C ASP A 78 5.95 -0.68 -11.85
N LEU A 79 5.01 -1.64 -11.99
CA LEU A 79 4.61 -2.50 -10.89
C LEU A 79 5.77 -3.38 -10.40
N LYS A 80 6.57 -3.96 -11.33
CA LYS A 80 7.78 -4.72 -10.98
C LYS A 80 8.78 -3.86 -10.22
N LEU A 81 9.06 -2.66 -10.73
CA LEU A 81 10.00 -1.74 -10.11
C LEU A 81 9.52 -1.31 -8.73
N PHE A 82 8.25 -0.96 -8.58
CA PHE A 82 7.64 -0.64 -7.29
C PHE A 82 7.77 -1.78 -6.30
N CYS A 83 7.44 -3.01 -6.71
CA CYS A 83 7.56 -4.18 -5.84
C CYS A 83 9.00 -4.44 -5.42
N HIS A 84 9.95 -4.26 -6.34
CA HIS A 84 11.37 -4.38 -6.02
C HIS A 84 11.82 -3.33 -5.00
N LEU A 85 11.49 -2.06 -5.22
CA LEU A 85 11.85 -0.96 -4.32
C LEU A 85 11.23 -1.12 -2.93
N ASN A 86 9.96 -1.51 -2.85
CA ASN A 86 9.29 -1.76 -1.58
C ASN A 86 9.89 -2.97 -0.84
N SER A 87 10.34 -4.00 -1.57
CA SER A 87 11.07 -5.13 -0.97
C SER A 87 12.41 -4.70 -0.40
N GLN A 88 13.21 -3.94 -1.16
CA GLN A 88 14.48 -3.39 -0.70
C GLN A 88 14.31 -2.48 0.52
N HIS A 89 13.28 -1.64 0.51
CA HIS A 89 12.96 -0.78 1.65
C HIS A 89 12.56 -1.58 2.89
N SER A 90 11.71 -2.61 2.71
CA SER A 90 11.30 -3.49 3.80
C SER A 90 12.51 -4.21 4.42
N ASN A 91 13.44 -4.69 3.59
CA ASN A 91 14.67 -5.34 4.06
C ASN A 91 15.59 -4.33 4.76
N CYS A 92 15.76 -3.13 4.20
CA CYS A 92 16.54 -2.06 4.83
C CYS A 92 15.99 -1.70 6.22
N LEU A 93 14.68 -1.55 6.36
CA LEU A 93 14.04 -1.31 7.66
C LEU A 93 14.24 -2.48 8.62
N HIS A 94 14.15 -3.72 8.14
CA HIS A 94 14.43 -4.91 8.96
C HIS A 94 15.88 -4.93 9.47
N ASP A 95 16.86 -4.63 8.60
CA ASP A 95 18.28 -4.53 8.95
C ASP A 95 18.54 -3.39 9.95
N CYS A 96 17.73 -2.33 9.88
CA CYS A 96 17.73 -1.23 10.84
C CYS A 96 17.03 -1.60 12.17
N GLY A 97 16.47 -2.81 12.33
CA GLY A 97 15.78 -3.25 13.54
C GLY A 97 14.28 -2.91 13.62
N PHE A 98 13.69 -2.35 12.56
CA PHE A 98 12.28 -1.99 12.52
C PHE A 98 11.40 -3.17 12.09
N ILE A 99 10.23 -3.28 12.71
CA ILE A 99 9.16 -4.16 12.25
C ILE A 99 8.37 -3.40 11.19
N VAL A 100 8.42 -3.89 9.96
CA VAL A 100 7.67 -3.30 8.84
C VAL A 100 6.18 -3.57 9.05
N GLN A 101 5.40 -2.51 9.21
CA GLN A 101 3.94 -2.58 9.23
C GLN A 101 3.39 -2.96 7.85
N PHE A 102 2.18 -3.52 7.80
CA PHE A 102 1.50 -3.87 6.55
C PHE A 102 1.54 -2.72 5.54
N ASN A 103 2.03 -3.04 4.35
CA ASN A 103 2.18 -2.08 3.26
C ASN A 103 1.71 -2.68 1.92
N ALA A 104 1.83 -1.90 0.86
CA ALA A 104 1.46 -2.33 -0.50
C ALA A 104 2.28 -3.55 -0.98
N ASN A 105 3.49 -3.78 -0.47
CA ASN A 105 4.33 -4.93 -0.82
C ASN A 105 3.67 -6.25 -0.40
N ASP A 106 3.20 -6.32 0.86
CA ASP A 106 2.65 -7.57 1.40
C ASP A 106 1.35 -7.98 0.73
N PHE A 107 0.55 -7.01 0.33
CA PHE A 107 -0.70 -7.26 -0.37
C PHE A 107 -0.48 -7.45 -1.87
N VAL A 108 -0.02 -6.41 -2.56
CA VAL A 108 0.05 -6.40 -4.03
C VAL A 108 1.19 -7.26 -4.52
N CYS A 109 2.40 -7.04 -4.02
CA CYS A 109 3.59 -7.66 -4.62
C CYS A 109 3.75 -9.13 -4.26
N LYS A 110 3.43 -9.52 -3.01
CA LYS A 110 3.59 -10.90 -2.56
C LYS A 110 2.37 -11.79 -2.84
N LYS A 111 1.15 -11.25 -2.71
CA LYS A 111 -0.08 -12.07 -2.77
C LYS A 111 -0.92 -11.85 -4.03
N PHE A 112 -1.06 -10.60 -4.46
CA PHE A 112 -2.06 -10.22 -5.46
C PHE A 112 -1.47 -9.61 -6.73
N TYR A 113 -0.23 -9.98 -7.08
CA TYR A 113 0.51 -9.35 -8.16
C TYR A 113 -0.17 -9.56 -9.52
N THR A 114 -0.51 -10.80 -9.86
CA THR A 114 -1.23 -11.15 -11.10
C THR A 114 -2.61 -10.50 -11.16
N GLN A 115 -3.30 -10.42 -10.02
CA GLN A 115 -4.61 -9.77 -9.97
C GLN A 115 -4.49 -8.27 -10.19
N MET A 116 -3.48 -7.61 -9.63
CA MET A 116 -3.19 -6.20 -9.89
C MET A 116 -2.95 -5.96 -11.38
N ILE A 117 -2.07 -6.73 -12.04
CA ILE A 117 -1.81 -6.63 -13.48
C ILE A 117 -3.11 -6.68 -14.28
N ASN A 118 -4.00 -7.62 -13.96
CA ASN A 118 -5.28 -7.77 -14.65
C ASN A 118 -6.22 -6.57 -14.48
N LEU A 119 -6.07 -5.79 -13.40
CA LEU A 119 -6.92 -4.64 -13.08
C LEU A 119 -6.32 -3.30 -13.52
N MET A 120 -4.99 -3.25 -13.74
CA MET A 120 -4.27 -2.05 -14.17
C MET A 120 -4.84 -1.38 -15.42
N PRO A 121 -5.32 -2.08 -16.46
CA PRO A 121 -5.95 -1.42 -17.61
C PRO A 121 -7.14 -0.53 -17.23
N CYS A 122 -7.96 -0.95 -16.26
CA CYS A 122 -9.05 -0.13 -15.74
C CYS A 122 -8.51 1.09 -14.98
N TYR A 123 -7.53 0.91 -14.10
CA TYR A 123 -6.94 2.01 -13.35
C TYR A 123 -6.31 3.05 -14.28
N LYS A 124 -5.55 2.62 -15.29
CA LYS A 124 -4.96 3.49 -16.32
C LYS A 124 -6.03 4.27 -17.08
N HIS A 125 -7.12 3.60 -17.47
CA HIS A 125 -8.22 4.23 -18.21
C HIS A 125 -8.98 5.26 -17.37
N ALA A 126 -9.28 4.94 -16.11
CA ALA A 126 -10.02 5.81 -15.20
C ALA A 126 -9.18 6.97 -14.62
N LEU A 127 -7.84 6.88 -14.72
CA LEU A 127 -6.91 7.80 -14.06
C LEU A 127 -7.17 9.29 -14.34
N PRO A 128 -7.43 9.75 -15.58
CA PRO A 128 -7.69 11.16 -15.83
C PRO A 128 -8.93 11.69 -15.10
N THR A 129 -9.98 10.87 -15.02
CA THR A 129 -11.21 11.21 -14.30
C THR A 129 -10.97 11.20 -12.79
N LEU A 130 -10.32 10.16 -12.27
CA LEU A 130 -9.97 10.06 -10.84
C LEU A 130 -9.20 11.30 -10.35
N ARG A 131 -8.22 11.78 -11.15
CA ARG A 131 -7.44 12.98 -10.84
C ARG A 131 -8.28 14.26 -10.71
N ARG A 132 -9.39 14.33 -11.45
CA ARG A 132 -10.24 15.54 -11.51
C ARG A 132 -11.31 15.55 -10.43
N VAL A 133 -11.85 14.38 -10.10
CA VAL A 133 -13.09 14.28 -9.29
C VAL A 133 -12.87 13.67 -7.90
N CYS A 134 -11.79 12.91 -7.72
CA CYS A 134 -11.43 12.31 -6.44
C CYS A 134 -10.14 12.95 -5.89
N GLY A 135 -9.73 12.54 -4.69
CA GLY A 135 -8.53 13.05 -4.07
C GLY A 135 -8.79 14.18 -3.08
N ALA A 136 -7.74 14.94 -2.78
CA ALA A 136 -7.75 15.92 -1.70
C ALA A 136 -8.81 17.04 -1.85
N GLN A 137 -9.18 17.38 -3.10
CA GLN A 137 -10.22 18.38 -3.37
C GLN A 137 -11.62 17.91 -2.97
N GLN A 138 -11.87 16.60 -3.01
CA GLN A 138 -13.17 16.01 -2.71
C GLN A 138 -13.23 15.42 -1.30
N CYS A 139 -12.17 14.74 -0.88
CA CYS A 139 -12.13 13.95 0.36
C CYS A 139 -11.11 14.44 1.37
N GLY A 140 -10.15 15.29 0.97
CA GLY A 140 -9.09 15.78 1.85
C GLY A 140 -9.53 16.90 2.81
N PRO A 141 -8.58 17.53 3.51
CA PRO A 141 -7.12 17.37 3.38
C PRO A 141 -6.58 16.07 3.98
N TYR A 142 -5.46 15.57 3.44
CA TYR A 142 -4.74 14.42 3.97
C TYR A 142 -3.65 14.91 4.95
N THR A 143 -3.99 15.01 6.23
CA THR A 143 -3.05 15.44 7.27
C THR A 143 -2.31 14.26 7.90
N TYR A 144 -1.21 14.55 8.58
CA TYR A 144 -0.51 13.54 9.38
C TYR A 144 -1.45 12.95 10.42
N VAL A 145 -1.42 11.64 10.55
CA VAL A 145 -2.34 10.90 11.41
C VAL A 145 -1.72 10.80 12.79
N ASP A 146 -2.36 11.43 13.76
CA ASP A 146 -2.07 11.18 15.17
C ASP A 146 -2.45 9.73 15.51
N LYS A 147 -1.61 9.01 16.26
CA LYS A 147 -1.82 7.61 16.65
C LYS A 147 -2.87 7.49 17.78
N THR A 148 -3.86 8.38 17.78
CA THR A 148 -5.00 8.41 18.69
C THR A 148 -6.24 7.82 18.04
N ILE A 149 -7.23 7.41 18.85
CA ILE A 149 -8.53 6.90 18.35
C ILE A 149 -9.17 7.92 17.40
N VAL A 150 -9.09 9.22 17.74
CA VAL A 150 -9.64 10.31 16.93
C VAL A 150 -8.90 10.42 15.59
N GLY A 151 -7.58 10.30 15.59
CA GLY A 151 -6.77 10.28 14.37
C GLY A 151 -7.10 9.12 13.45
N TYR A 152 -7.20 7.90 13.99
CA TYR A 152 -7.65 6.73 13.21
C TYR A 152 -9.08 6.88 12.70
N ALA A 153 -10.00 7.40 13.51
CA ALA A 153 -11.38 7.63 13.11
C ALA A 153 -11.47 8.62 11.93
N HIS A 154 -10.68 9.70 11.97
CA HIS A 154 -10.57 10.65 10.86
C HIS A 154 -10.02 9.97 9.60
N ARG A 155 -8.92 9.21 9.72
CA ARG A 155 -8.32 8.47 8.60
C ARG A 155 -9.31 7.52 7.93
N CYS A 156 -10.11 6.79 8.70
CA CYS A 156 -11.14 5.90 8.15
C CYS A 156 -12.26 6.66 7.43
N ARG A 157 -12.61 7.90 7.84
CA ARG A 157 -13.56 8.73 7.09
C ARG A 157 -12.99 9.16 5.73
N LEU A 158 -11.72 9.55 5.69
CA LEU A 158 -11.03 9.88 4.44
C LEU A 158 -11.01 8.66 3.50
N LEU A 159 -10.64 7.49 4.02
CA LEU A 159 -10.65 6.23 3.27
C LEU A 159 -12.03 5.90 2.71
N ILE A 160 -13.10 6.02 3.51
CA ILE A 160 -14.47 5.79 3.03
C ILE A 160 -14.80 6.72 1.86
N CYS A 161 -14.47 8.00 1.98
CA CYS A 161 -14.73 8.98 0.93
C CYS A 161 -13.96 8.62 -0.35
N ASP A 162 -12.67 8.36 -0.24
CA ASP A 162 -11.80 8.02 -1.38
C ASP A 162 -12.20 6.70 -2.05
N ILE A 163 -12.54 5.66 -1.27
CA ILE A 163 -13.03 4.38 -1.80
C ILE A 163 -14.34 4.59 -2.53
N LYS A 164 -15.29 5.34 -1.95
CA LYS A 164 -16.57 5.60 -2.60
C LYS A 164 -16.39 6.32 -3.92
N CYS A 165 -15.67 7.46 -3.91
CA CYS A 165 -15.41 8.24 -5.12
C CYS A 165 -14.70 7.40 -6.19
N THR A 166 -13.65 6.69 -5.80
CA THR A 166 -12.88 5.84 -6.71
C THR A 166 -13.73 4.72 -7.29
N SER A 167 -14.56 4.08 -6.47
CA SER A 167 -15.44 3.00 -6.92
C SER A 167 -16.44 3.47 -7.96
N ASP A 168 -17.07 4.62 -7.74
CA ASP A 168 -18.04 5.20 -8.67
C ASP A 168 -17.37 5.50 -10.03
N VAL A 169 -16.18 6.09 -10.01
CA VAL A 169 -15.42 6.37 -11.24
C VAL A 169 -14.98 5.08 -11.94
N LEU A 170 -14.48 4.08 -11.22
CA LEU A 170 -14.06 2.81 -11.82
C LEU A 170 -15.24 2.06 -12.46
N ILE A 171 -16.40 2.03 -11.80
CA ILE A 171 -17.62 1.42 -12.33
C ILE A 171 -18.10 2.17 -13.58
N GLN A 172 -18.07 3.50 -13.56
CA GLN A 172 -18.48 4.33 -14.69
C GLN A 172 -17.55 4.19 -15.89
N GLN A 173 -16.23 4.21 -15.68
CA GLN A 173 -15.23 4.23 -16.76
C GLN A 173 -14.91 2.84 -17.31
N CYS A 174 -14.91 1.81 -16.47
CA CYS A 174 -14.50 0.46 -16.87
C CYS A 174 -15.66 -0.51 -17.06
N GLY A 175 -16.90 -0.04 -16.87
CA GLY A 175 -18.11 -0.86 -16.92
C GLY A 175 -18.36 -1.64 -15.62
N ASN A 176 -19.63 -1.99 -15.38
CA ASN A 176 -20.09 -2.49 -14.09
C ASN A 176 -19.29 -3.70 -13.56
N ARG A 177 -19.11 -4.75 -14.38
CA ARG A 177 -18.44 -5.97 -13.92
C ARG A 177 -16.94 -5.78 -13.65
N PHE A 178 -16.24 -5.08 -14.52
CA PHE A 178 -14.79 -4.92 -14.41
C PHE A 178 -14.42 -3.82 -13.41
N GLY A 179 -15.15 -2.70 -13.43
CA GLY A 179 -15.05 -1.64 -12.44
C GLY A 179 -15.36 -2.10 -11.01
N GLN A 180 -16.39 -2.94 -10.81
CA GLN A 180 -16.67 -3.53 -9.48
C GLN A 180 -15.51 -4.40 -8.99
N LYS A 181 -14.91 -5.24 -9.86
CA LYS A 181 -13.73 -6.05 -9.48
C LYS A 181 -12.54 -5.18 -9.08
N ALA A 182 -12.31 -4.09 -9.83
CA ALA A 182 -11.25 -3.13 -9.54
C ALA A 182 -11.50 -2.40 -8.21
N ALA A 183 -12.72 -1.92 -7.99
CA ALA A 183 -13.13 -1.29 -6.73
C ALA A 183 -13.01 -2.24 -5.53
N GLN A 184 -13.45 -3.49 -5.68
CA GLN A 184 -13.39 -4.50 -4.63
C GLN A 184 -11.95 -4.87 -4.26
N PHE A 185 -11.02 -4.82 -5.22
CA PHE A 185 -9.60 -4.99 -4.94
C PHE A 185 -9.06 -3.91 -3.99
N LEU A 186 -9.36 -2.64 -4.29
CA LEU A 186 -8.95 -1.50 -3.45
C LEU A 186 -9.61 -1.56 -2.05
N MET A 187 -10.85 -2.04 -1.99
CA MET A 187 -11.54 -2.28 -0.73
C MET A 187 -10.86 -3.37 0.09
N ASN A 188 -10.54 -4.52 -0.51
CA ASN A 188 -9.85 -5.60 0.18
C ASN A 188 -8.48 -5.17 0.72
N TYR A 189 -7.75 -4.37 -0.06
CA TYR A 189 -6.50 -3.75 0.39
C TYR A 189 -6.72 -2.86 1.61
N THR A 190 -7.70 -1.95 1.53
CA THR A 190 -8.03 -1.01 2.61
C THR A 190 -8.50 -1.73 3.87
N ASN A 191 -9.27 -2.81 3.74
CA ASN A 191 -9.73 -3.61 4.86
C ASN A 191 -8.57 -4.25 5.61
N GLN A 192 -7.59 -4.81 4.88
CA GLN A 192 -6.38 -5.34 5.52
C GLN A 192 -5.57 -4.22 6.17
N GLN A 193 -5.42 -3.08 5.50
CA GLN A 193 -4.71 -1.92 6.03
C GLN A 193 -5.28 -1.46 7.37
N VAL A 194 -6.62 -1.31 7.45
CA VAL A 194 -7.31 -0.92 8.68
C VAL A 194 -7.22 -2.01 9.74
N SER A 195 -7.37 -3.29 9.37
CA SER A 195 -7.21 -4.41 10.31
C SER A 195 -5.86 -4.37 11.01
N PHE A 196 -4.78 -4.09 10.27
CA PHE A 196 -3.45 -3.96 10.85
C PHE A 196 -3.34 -2.78 11.81
N TRP A 197 -3.90 -1.61 11.48
CA TRP A 197 -3.90 -0.46 12.40
C TRP A 197 -4.65 -0.75 13.70
N MET A 198 -5.76 -1.48 13.62
CA MET A 198 -6.55 -1.83 14.80
C MET A 198 -5.84 -2.87 15.67
N GLN A 199 -5.01 -3.75 15.09
CA GLN A 199 -4.22 -4.72 15.85
C GLN A 199 -2.99 -4.11 16.54
N ASP A 200 -2.31 -3.17 15.87
CA ASP A 200 -1.05 -2.58 16.35
C ASP A 200 -1.24 -1.49 17.41
N SER A 201 -2.45 -0.94 17.54
CA SER A 201 -2.67 0.28 18.33
C SER A 201 -2.72 0.08 19.86
N ASN A 202 -2.56 -1.14 20.40
CA ASN A 202 -2.79 -1.46 21.83
C ASN A 202 -4.15 -0.94 22.37
N LEU A 203 -5.03 -0.48 21.48
CA LEU A 203 -6.39 -0.05 21.73
C LEU A 203 -7.22 -1.31 21.91
N ARG A 204 -7.10 -1.91 23.10
CA ARG A 204 -7.97 -3.01 23.53
C ARG A 204 -9.42 -2.51 23.40
N ASP A 205 -10.10 -3.08 22.42
CA ASP A 205 -11.56 -3.20 22.33
C ASP A 205 -12.39 -2.04 21.76
N THR A 206 -11.83 -1.03 21.07
CA THR A 206 -12.68 -0.03 20.38
C THR A 206 -12.20 0.36 18.99
N VAL A 207 -12.67 -0.40 17.99
CA VAL A 207 -12.59 0.01 16.57
C VAL A 207 -13.50 1.22 16.37
N PRO A 208 -13.01 2.36 15.85
CA PRO A 208 -13.86 3.51 15.59
C PRO A 208 -15.02 3.13 14.64
N PRO A 209 -16.24 3.67 14.85
CA PRO A 209 -17.37 3.36 13.96
C PRO A 209 -17.12 3.71 12.49
N SER A 210 -16.26 4.70 12.20
CA SER A 210 -15.84 4.99 10.82
C SER A 210 -14.95 3.89 10.25
N CYS A 211 -14.12 3.23 11.05
CA CYS A 211 -13.27 2.13 10.61
C CYS A 211 -14.06 0.83 10.44
N SER A 212 -15.08 0.59 11.27
CA SER A 212 -15.89 -0.63 11.16
C SER A 212 -16.65 -0.71 9.83
N ARG A 213 -17.09 0.42 9.28
CA ARG A 213 -17.73 0.50 7.94
C ARG A 213 -16.81 0.10 6.79
N LEU A 214 -15.50 0.15 6.99
CA LEU A 214 -14.56 -0.36 5.99
C LEU A 214 -14.56 -1.88 5.94
N PHE A 215 -14.91 -2.61 7.01
CA PHE A 215 -15.05 -4.07 6.95
C PHE A 215 -16.35 -4.51 6.24
N CYS A 216 -16.43 -4.24 4.94
CA CYS A 216 -17.56 -4.61 4.12
C CYS A 216 -17.34 -5.95 3.40
N HIS A 217 -18.33 -6.84 3.52
CA HIS A 217 -18.36 -8.14 2.84
C HIS A 217 -19.42 -8.22 1.72
N LYS A 218 -19.98 -7.08 1.30
CA LYS A 218 -20.98 -7.03 0.23
C LYS A 218 -20.31 -7.17 -1.14
N SER A 219 -21.00 -7.86 -2.07
CA SER A 219 -20.53 -8.03 -3.45
C SER A 219 -20.62 -6.73 -4.26
N ASP A 220 -21.65 -5.92 -4.04
CA ASP A 220 -21.74 -4.56 -4.59
C ASP A 220 -21.22 -3.57 -3.54
N ILE A 221 -20.12 -2.91 -3.87
CA ILE A 221 -19.41 -2.00 -2.97
C ILE A 221 -20.23 -0.75 -2.65
N ARG A 222 -21.21 -0.38 -3.47
CA ARG A 222 -22.09 0.77 -3.21
C ARG A 222 -22.91 0.57 -1.94
N HIS A 223 -23.23 -0.68 -1.60
CA HIS A 223 -23.94 -1.03 -0.37
C HIS A 223 -23.05 -1.03 0.89
N CYS A 224 -21.74 -0.82 0.75
CA CYS A 224 -20.82 -0.72 1.88
C CYS A 224 -20.85 0.64 2.57
N PHE A 225 -21.32 1.68 1.87
CA PHE A 225 -21.24 3.08 2.32
C PHE A 225 -22.61 3.75 2.51
N LEU A 226 -23.68 2.97 2.42
CA LEU A 226 -25.02 3.36 2.84
C LEU A 226 -25.13 3.42 4.37
#